data_AF-A0A378BSU1-F1
#
_entry.id   AF-A0A378BSU1-F1
#
_cell.length_a   1.000
_cell.length_b   1.000
_cell.length_c   1.000
_cell.angle_alpha   90.00
_cell.angle_beta   90.00
_cell.angle_gamma   90.00
#
_symmetry.space_group_name_H-M   'P 1'
#
loop_
_entity.id
_entity.type
_entity.pdbx_description
1 polymer ?
#
loop_
_entity_poly.entity_id
_entity_poly.type
_entity_poly.pdbx_seq_one_letter_code
_entity_poly.pdbx_strand_id
1 'polypeptide(L)'
;MRSDGDQVQINKVNILGRQNTFFVTNSGVQNRLQDNRQTRTLVTNSYIEGDVDIVSGRGAVVFDNTDFRVVNSRTQKEAYVFAPATLKSVTYGFLATNSRFTASGDNVAQLGRALDVDGNSNGQVVIRDSAINEGFNIAQPWAAAVGSGRPFSGNTGSADDKGNLQRNLNDNGFNRMWEYNNRGVGSTVVAEPKQ
;
A
#
# COMPACT_ATOMS: atom_id res chain seq x y z
N MET A 1 15.72 2.43 4.05
CA MET A 1 16.11 1.05 4.45
C MET A 1 15.72 0.09 3.34
N ARG A 2 16.52 -0.96 3.09
CA ARG A 2 16.16 -2.05 2.16
C ARG A 2 16.23 -3.41 2.86
N SER A 3 15.25 -4.29 2.61
CA SER A 3 15.22 -5.66 3.14
C SER A 3 14.91 -6.67 2.04
N ASP A 4 15.79 -7.66 1.88
CA ASP A 4 15.68 -8.73 0.87
C ASP A 4 15.61 -10.14 1.54
N GLY A 5 15.70 -10.18 2.87
CA GLY A 5 15.69 -11.39 3.67
C GLY A 5 14.28 -11.91 3.95
N ASP A 6 14.17 -13.18 4.34
CA ASP A 6 12.94 -13.77 4.86
C ASP A 6 12.99 -13.84 6.40
N GLN A 7 11.84 -13.79 7.06
CA GLN A 7 11.67 -13.78 8.53
C GLN A 7 12.33 -12.57 9.22
N VAL A 8 12.34 -11.42 8.54
CA VAL A 8 12.91 -10.19 9.08
C VAL A 8 11.96 -9.57 10.11
N GLN A 9 12.50 -9.11 11.23
CA GLN A 9 11.76 -8.41 12.28
C GLN A 9 12.34 -7.00 12.46
N ILE A 10 11.47 -5.99 12.44
CA ILE A 10 11.79 -4.59 12.67
C ILE A 10 10.88 -4.11 13.80
N ASN A 11 11.44 -3.85 14.98
CA ASN A 11 10.68 -3.44 16.15
C ASN A 11 11.21 -2.13 16.72
N LYS A 12 10.32 -1.16 16.99
CA LYS A 12 10.67 0.13 17.61
C LYS A 12 11.76 0.89 16.83
N VAL A 13 11.61 0.94 15.51
CA VAL A 13 12.56 1.62 14.62
C VAL A 13 11.89 2.83 13.96
N ASN A 14 12.68 3.89 13.77
CA ASN A 14 12.32 5.02 12.91
C ASN A 14 12.99 4.83 11.55
N ILE A 15 12.20 4.76 10.48
CA ILE A 15 12.70 4.70 9.10
C ILE A 15 12.33 6.02 8.42
N LEU A 16 13.32 6.90 8.27
CA LEU A 16 13.11 8.28 7.82
C LEU A 16 13.59 8.45 6.38
N GLY A 17 12.80 9.14 5.57
CA GLY A 17 13.15 9.44 4.19
C GLY A 17 12.15 10.38 3.52
N ARG A 18 12.13 10.33 2.20
CA ARG A 18 11.18 11.06 1.36
C ARG A 18 10.62 10.07 0.35
N GLN A 19 11.25 9.94 -0.80
CA GLN A 19 10.86 8.99 -1.82
C GLN A 19 11.47 7.60 -1.56
N ASN A 20 10.66 6.54 -1.66
CA ASN A 20 11.08 5.14 -1.47
C ASN A 20 11.81 4.87 -0.13
N THR A 21 11.32 5.44 0.98
CA THR A 21 11.94 5.35 2.32
C THR A 21 12.24 3.91 2.77
N PHE A 22 11.28 3.00 2.58
CA PHE A 22 11.41 1.59 2.93
C PHE A 22 11.13 0.69 1.73
N PHE A 23 12.17 0.00 1.26
CA PHE A 23 12.09 -0.84 0.09
C PHE A 23 12.23 -2.32 0.48
N VAL A 24 11.24 -3.14 0.17
CA VAL A 24 11.32 -4.60 0.36
C VAL A 24 11.46 -5.28 -0.98
N THR A 25 12.36 -6.25 -1.07
CA THR A 25 12.51 -7.05 -2.28
C THR A 25 12.54 -8.53 -1.96
N ASN A 26 12.40 -9.34 -2.99
CA ASN A 26 12.65 -10.76 -2.96
C ASN A 26 13.97 -11.11 -3.66
N SER A 27 14.89 -10.16 -3.78
CA SER A 27 16.14 -10.33 -4.52
C SER A 27 17.05 -11.41 -3.93
N GLY A 28 17.86 -12.02 -4.81
CA GLY A 28 19.03 -12.81 -4.43
C GLY A 28 20.33 -12.04 -4.71
N VAL A 29 21.45 -12.76 -4.85
CA VAL A 29 22.77 -12.15 -5.12
C VAL A 29 22.84 -11.32 -6.40
N GLN A 30 21.90 -11.51 -7.32
CA GLN A 30 21.81 -10.79 -8.60
C GLN A 30 21.20 -9.39 -8.48
N ASN A 31 20.76 -8.97 -7.29
CA ASN A 31 20.23 -7.63 -7.04
C ASN A 31 19.10 -7.19 -8.01
N ARG A 32 18.22 -8.12 -8.37
CA ARG A 32 16.99 -7.90 -9.14
C ARG A 32 15.77 -8.55 -8.48
N LEU A 33 14.58 -8.06 -8.78
CA LEU A 33 13.33 -8.72 -8.37
C LEU A 33 13.23 -10.10 -9.01
N GLN A 34 12.58 -11.03 -8.29
CA GLN A 34 12.40 -12.42 -8.71
C GLN A 34 10.91 -12.76 -8.84
N ASP A 35 10.62 -13.84 -9.57
CA ASP A 35 9.24 -14.30 -9.81
C ASP A 35 8.88 -15.57 -9.02
N ASN A 36 9.85 -16.14 -8.30
CA ASN A 36 9.76 -17.44 -7.64
C ASN A 36 10.21 -17.41 -6.17
N ARG A 37 10.23 -16.24 -5.54
CA ARG A 37 10.65 -16.06 -4.14
C ARG A 37 9.70 -15.12 -3.40
N GLN A 38 9.31 -15.50 -2.20
CA GLN A 38 8.52 -14.66 -1.30
C GLN A 38 9.28 -14.44 -0.01
N THR A 39 9.52 -13.18 0.35
CA THR A 39 10.16 -12.76 1.60
C THR A 39 9.09 -12.31 2.58
N ARG A 40 9.27 -12.57 3.88
CA ARG A 40 8.36 -12.15 4.94
C ARG A 40 9.06 -11.19 5.89
N THR A 41 8.46 -10.04 6.13
CA THR A 41 8.93 -9.04 7.10
C THR A 41 7.80 -8.68 8.08
N LEU A 42 8.09 -8.65 9.37
CA LEU A 42 7.20 -8.11 10.41
C LEU A 42 7.78 -6.79 10.93
N VAL A 43 7.02 -5.71 10.79
CA VAL A 43 7.31 -4.38 11.32
C VAL A 43 6.35 -4.08 12.45
N THR A 44 6.87 -3.77 13.63
CA THR A 44 6.07 -3.57 14.84
C THR A 44 6.48 -2.32 15.59
N ASN A 45 5.51 -1.59 16.15
CA ASN A 45 5.75 -0.45 17.04
C ASN A 45 6.71 0.60 16.47
N SER A 46 6.66 0.82 15.16
CA SER A 46 7.67 1.59 14.42
C SER A 46 7.07 2.87 13.84
N TYR A 47 7.95 3.75 13.34
CA TYR A 47 7.59 4.99 12.66
C TYR A 47 8.26 5.02 11.29
N ILE A 48 7.49 5.33 10.24
CA ILE A 48 7.98 5.41 8.86
C ILE A 48 7.53 6.74 8.25
N GLU A 49 8.50 7.52 7.77
CA GLU A 49 8.26 8.86 7.21
C GLU A 49 8.67 8.95 5.74
N GLY A 50 7.85 9.60 4.93
CA GLY A 50 8.24 9.95 3.57
C GLY A 50 7.21 10.80 2.84
N ASP A 51 7.30 10.83 1.51
CA ASP A 51 6.33 11.47 0.64
C ASP A 51 5.86 10.51 -0.47
N VAL A 52 6.71 10.20 -1.44
CA VAL A 52 6.37 9.43 -2.64
C VAL A 52 6.78 7.97 -2.46
N ASP A 53 5.81 7.06 -2.56
CA ASP A 53 6.02 5.61 -2.49
C ASP A 53 6.79 5.19 -1.22
N ILE A 54 6.35 5.68 -0.05
CA ILE A 54 7.09 5.58 1.24
C ILE A 54 7.52 4.14 1.51
N VAL A 55 6.62 3.18 1.33
CA VAL A 55 6.89 1.75 1.41
C VAL A 55 6.67 1.13 0.03
N SER A 56 7.71 0.57 -0.56
CA SER A 56 7.62 0.00 -1.91
C SER A 56 8.24 -1.39 -2.04
N GLY A 57 7.83 -2.09 -3.10
CA GLY A 57 8.54 -3.27 -3.59
C GLY A 57 7.80 -4.58 -3.43
N ARG A 58 8.53 -5.69 -3.49
CA ARG A 58 8.00 -7.06 -3.64
C ARG A 58 8.38 -7.91 -2.44
N GLY A 59 7.39 -8.24 -1.61
CA GLY A 59 7.51 -9.10 -0.44
C GLY A 59 6.20 -9.12 0.34
N ALA A 60 6.04 -10.10 1.24
CA ALA A 60 4.97 -10.11 2.23
C ALA A 60 5.40 -9.30 3.45
N VAL A 61 4.69 -8.21 3.76
CA VAL A 61 5.05 -7.35 4.91
C VAL A 61 3.84 -7.09 5.76
N VAL A 62 3.98 -7.35 7.06
CA VAL A 62 2.99 -6.97 8.06
C VAL A 62 3.51 -5.79 8.84
N PHE A 63 2.75 -4.71 8.88
CA PHE A 63 2.96 -3.54 9.73
C PHE A 63 1.90 -3.57 10.82
N ASP A 64 2.31 -3.82 12.05
CA ASP A 64 1.43 -3.84 13.21
C ASP A 64 1.80 -2.71 14.16
N ASN A 65 0.81 -1.91 14.59
CA ASN A 65 1.02 -0.74 15.42
C ASN A 65 2.14 0.20 14.92
N THR A 66 2.16 0.46 13.61
CA THR A 66 3.15 1.33 12.95
C THR A 66 2.52 2.68 12.63
N ASP A 67 3.28 3.76 12.80
CA ASP A 67 2.88 5.12 12.41
C ASP A 67 3.51 5.46 11.05
N PHE A 68 2.65 5.79 10.08
CA PHE A 68 3.03 6.25 8.76
C PHE A 68 2.79 7.75 8.67
N ARG A 69 3.89 8.50 8.49
CA ARG A 69 3.86 9.95 8.35
C ARG A 69 4.17 10.37 6.92
N VAL A 70 3.20 11.00 6.27
CA VAL A 70 3.44 11.72 5.02
C VAL A 70 3.88 13.15 5.36
N VAL A 71 5.03 13.57 4.83
CA VAL A 71 5.56 14.94 4.96
C VAL A 71 5.57 15.63 3.60
N ASN A 72 5.36 16.95 3.59
CA ASN A 72 5.25 17.73 2.34
C ASN A 72 6.38 18.76 2.17
N SER A 73 7.49 18.59 2.90
CA SER A 73 8.63 19.51 2.87
C SER A 73 9.41 19.50 1.56
N ARG A 74 9.40 18.36 0.84
CA ARG A 74 10.08 18.20 -0.47
C ARG A 74 9.12 18.38 -1.65
N THR A 75 7.90 17.86 -1.53
CA THR A 75 6.84 17.99 -2.54
C THR A 75 5.50 18.22 -1.86
N GLN A 76 4.68 19.08 -2.46
CA GLN A 76 3.30 19.35 -2.03
C GLN A 76 2.28 18.89 -3.09
N LYS A 77 2.76 18.25 -4.17
CA LYS A 77 1.94 17.91 -5.34
C LYS A 77 1.40 16.48 -5.31
N GLU A 78 2.09 15.59 -4.62
CA GLU A 78 1.77 14.17 -4.58
C GLU A 78 2.39 13.51 -3.35
N ALA A 79 1.74 12.47 -2.85
CA ALA A 79 2.28 11.56 -1.85
C ALA A 79 1.54 10.22 -1.88
N TYR A 80 2.26 9.12 -1.67
CA TYR A 80 1.69 7.77 -1.68
C TYR A 80 2.37 6.93 -0.58
N VAL A 81 1.59 6.39 0.35
CA VAL A 81 2.16 5.61 1.45
C VAL A 81 2.68 4.27 0.94
N PHE A 82 1.86 3.51 0.21
CA PHE A 82 2.21 2.18 -0.28
C PHE A 82 2.37 2.12 -1.80
N ALA A 83 3.42 1.45 -2.25
CA ALA A 83 3.72 1.13 -3.64
C ALA A 83 4.11 -0.35 -3.82
N PRO A 84 3.19 -1.30 -3.59
CA PRO A 84 3.47 -2.74 -3.69
C PRO A 84 3.72 -3.17 -5.14
N ALA A 85 4.71 -4.03 -5.33
CA ALA A 85 5.09 -4.70 -6.58
C ALA A 85 4.82 -6.21 -6.52
N THR A 86 3.79 -6.62 -5.78
CA THR A 86 3.37 -8.02 -5.62
C THR A 86 3.09 -8.66 -6.98
N LEU A 87 3.58 -9.88 -7.18
CA LEU A 87 3.27 -10.66 -8.38
C LEU A 87 1.78 -11.00 -8.45
N LYS A 88 1.23 -11.03 -9.67
CA LYS A 88 -0.15 -11.48 -9.95
C LYS A 88 -0.44 -12.88 -9.42
N SER A 89 0.56 -13.77 -9.47
CA SER A 89 0.48 -15.15 -8.98
C SER A 89 0.59 -15.28 -7.45
N VAL A 90 0.92 -14.19 -6.74
CA VAL A 90 1.14 -14.18 -5.29
C VAL A 90 0.00 -13.44 -4.61
N THR A 91 -0.64 -14.09 -3.65
CA THR A 91 -1.83 -13.55 -2.94
C THR A 91 -1.50 -12.42 -1.98
N TYR A 92 -0.37 -12.50 -1.27
CA TYR A 92 -0.06 -11.61 -0.15
C TYR A 92 1.10 -10.67 -0.48
N GLY A 93 0.83 -9.37 -0.39
CA GLY A 93 1.78 -8.27 -0.40
C GLY A 93 1.83 -7.61 0.98
N PHE A 94 1.31 -6.39 1.08
CA PHE A 94 1.39 -5.63 2.33
C PHE A 94 0.11 -5.74 3.17
N LEU A 95 0.28 -5.75 4.49
CA LEU A 95 -0.79 -5.63 5.46
C LEU A 95 -0.41 -4.55 6.46
N ALA A 96 -1.21 -3.50 6.59
CA ALA A 96 -1.16 -2.58 7.71
C ALA A 96 -2.34 -2.87 8.65
N THR A 97 -2.03 -3.18 9.91
CA THR A 97 -3.04 -3.48 10.93
C THR A 97 -2.74 -2.69 12.21
N ASN A 98 -3.78 -2.30 12.93
CA ASN A 98 -3.68 -1.50 14.17
C ASN A 98 -2.77 -0.26 14.05
N SER A 99 -2.64 0.28 12.84
CA SER A 99 -1.63 1.29 12.49
C SER A 99 -2.26 2.69 12.43
N ARG A 100 -1.42 3.71 12.26
CA ARG A 100 -1.83 5.11 12.18
C ARG A 100 -1.26 5.73 10.92
N PHE A 101 -2.07 6.53 10.23
CA PHE A 101 -1.71 7.26 9.02
C PHE A 101 -2.03 8.72 9.25
N THR A 102 -1.04 9.59 9.08
CA THR A 102 -1.24 11.04 9.15
C THR A 102 -0.46 11.73 8.04
N ALA A 103 -1.07 12.71 7.39
CA ALA A 103 -0.45 13.44 6.29
C ALA A 103 -0.40 14.94 6.53
N SER A 104 0.72 15.56 6.18
CA SER A 104 0.81 17.01 6.04
C SER A 104 0.12 17.48 4.75
N GLY A 105 -0.53 18.64 4.81
CA GLY A 105 -1.24 19.23 3.67
C GLY A 105 -2.71 18.84 3.62
N ASP A 106 -3.45 19.42 2.67
CA ASP A 106 -4.90 19.30 2.61
C ASP A 106 -5.32 18.46 1.38
N ASN A 107 -5.79 17.23 1.63
CA ASN A 107 -6.45 16.39 0.63
C ASN A 107 -5.57 16.02 -0.59
N VAL A 108 -4.24 15.98 -0.43
CA VAL A 108 -3.27 15.64 -1.50
C VAL A 108 -2.74 14.21 -1.36
N ALA A 109 -2.49 13.74 -0.14
CA ALA A 109 -1.85 12.46 0.08
C ALA A 109 -2.79 11.29 -0.26
N GLN A 110 -2.26 10.22 -0.81
CA GLN A 110 -3.00 9.01 -1.14
C GLN A 110 -2.44 7.82 -0.35
N LEU A 111 -3.29 6.83 -0.07
CA LEU A 111 -2.90 5.62 0.66
C LEU A 111 -1.93 4.76 -0.16
N GLY A 112 -1.99 4.83 -1.48
CA GLY A 112 -1.01 4.16 -2.32
C GLY A 112 -1.33 4.13 -3.80
N ARG A 113 -0.50 3.40 -4.53
CA ARG A 113 -0.64 3.07 -5.94
C ARG A 113 0.10 1.78 -6.24
N ALA A 114 -0.17 1.12 -7.37
CA ALA A 114 0.59 -0.08 -7.73
C ALA A 114 1.97 0.32 -8.25
N LEU A 115 2.99 -0.47 -7.93
CA LEU A 115 4.30 -0.39 -8.54
C LEU A 115 4.38 -1.47 -9.63
N ASP A 116 3.97 -1.10 -10.85
CA ASP A 116 3.94 -2.00 -12.01
C ASP A 116 5.33 -2.03 -12.68
N VAL A 117 6.26 -2.76 -12.07
CA VAL A 117 7.66 -2.90 -12.52
C VAL A 117 7.85 -3.83 -13.72
N ASP A 118 6.84 -4.66 -14.01
CA ASP A 118 6.82 -5.62 -15.11
C ASP A 118 5.37 -6.00 -15.44
N GLY A 119 5.17 -6.78 -16.52
CA GLY A 119 3.84 -7.26 -16.93
C GLY A 119 3.19 -8.26 -15.97
N ASN A 120 3.93 -8.76 -14.97
CA ASN A 120 3.49 -9.76 -14.01
C ASN A 120 3.16 -9.17 -12.63
N SER A 121 3.24 -7.85 -12.48
CA SER A 121 2.95 -7.16 -11.22
C SER A 121 1.47 -6.76 -11.13
N ASN A 122 0.87 -6.95 -9.97
CA ASN A 122 -0.39 -6.34 -9.55
C ASN A 122 -0.33 -6.17 -8.03
N GLY A 123 0.20 -5.03 -7.60
CA GLY A 123 0.48 -4.73 -6.20
C GLY A 123 -0.69 -5.01 -5.26
N GLN A 124 -0.42 -5.69 -4.15
CA GLN A 124 -1.41 -6.05 -3.15
C GLN A 124 -1.13 -5.34 -1.82
N VAL A 125 -2.15 -4.70 -1.26
CA VAL A 125 -2.11 -4.14 0.09
C VAL A 125 -3.49 -4.20 0.74
N VAL A 126 -3.52 -4.47 2.04
CA VAL A 126 -4.70 -4.32 2.90
C VAL A 126 -4.37 -3.35 4.03
N ILE A 127 -5.19 -2.33 4.24
CA ILE A 127 -5.16 -1.48 5.44
C ILE A 127 -6.38 -1.82 6.28
N ARG A 128 -6.18 -2.30 7.50
CA ARG A 128 -7.27 -2.71 8.37
C ARG A 128 -7.11 -2.28 9.80
N ASP A 129 -8.23 -2.12 10.51
CA ASP A 129 -8.26 -1.84 11.95
C ASP A 129 -7.39 -0.61 12.34
N SER A 130 -7.19 0.31 11.39
CA SER A 130 -6.20 1.39 11.46
C SER A 130 -6.87 2.76 11.53
N ALA A 131 -6.15 3.75 12.07
CA ALA A 131 -6.60 5.14 12.08
C ALA A 131 -6.02 5.88 10.86
N ILE A 132 -6.88 6.34 9.96
CA ILE A 132 -6.54 7.23 8.85
C ILE A 132 -7.01 8.63 9.23
N ASN A 133 -6.06 9.48 9.59
CA ASN A 133 -6.31 10.84 10.06
C ASN A 133 -6.42 11.82 8.88
N GLU A 134 -6.33 13.11 9.14
CA GLU A 134 -6.41 14.18 8.15
C GLU A 134 -5.28 14.18 7.10
N GLY A 135 -5.51 14.94 6.02
CA GLY A 135 -4.55 15.22 4.95
C GLY A 135 -4.60 14.27 3.75
N PHE A 136 -5.33 13.16 3.86
CA PHE A 136 -5.53 12.20 2.77
C PHE A 136 -6.68 12.59 1.83
N ASN A 137 -6.53 12.26 0.55
CA ASN A 137 -7.57 12.35 -0.46
C ASN A 137 -8.61 11.23 -0.26
N ILE A 138 -9.72 11.56 0.39
CA ILE A 138 -10.78 10.59 0.70
C ILE A 138 -11.61 10.17 -0.52
N ALA A 139 -11.66 11.01 -1.56
CA ALA A 139 -12.41 10.71 -2.78
C ALA A 139 -11.64 9.77 -3.71
N GLN A 140 -10.31 9.89 -3.72
CA GLN A 140 -9.41 9.05 -4.52
C GLN A 140 -8.21 8.61 -3.67
N PRO A 141 -8.40 7.69 -2.71
CA PRO A 141 -7.32 7.25 -1.83
C PRO A 141 -6.26 6.41 -2.54
N TRP A 142 -6.55 5.91 -3.75
CA TRP A 142 -5.65 5.07 -4.55
C TRP A 142 -5.37 5.72 -5.90
N ALA A 143 -4.10 5.86 -6.27
CA ALA A 143 -3.68 6.51 -7.50
C ALA A 143 -3.44 5.52 -8.65
N ALA A 144 -3.28 6.06 -9.85
CA ALA A 144 -2.80 5.29 -11.00
C ALA A 144 -1.42 4.67 -10.72
N ALA A 145 -1.19 3.48 -11.28
CA ALA A 145 0.04 2.74 -11.09
C ALA A 145 1.25 3.52 -11.62
N VAL A 146 2.35 3.50 -10.86
CA VAL A 146 3.64 4.00 -11.33
C VAL A 146 4.32 2.94 -12.20
N GLY A 147 5.06 3.38 -13.21
CA GLY A 147 5.69 2.53 -14.22
C GLY A 147 4.82 2.34 -15.46
N SER A 148 3.60 1.83 -15.29
CA SER A 148 2.69 1.54 -16.40
C SER A 148 1.69 2.67 -16.72
N GLY A 149 1.38 3.53 -15.74
CA GLY A 149 0.27 4.50 -15.86
C GLY A 149 -1.12 3.86 -15.83
N ARG A 150 -1.23 2.56 -15.49
CA ARG A 150 -2.51 1.84 -15.39
C ARG A 150 -3.46 2.58 -14.44
N PRO A 151 -4.66 3.01 -14.88
CA PRO A 151 -5.64 3.64 -14.00
C PRO A 151 -5.99 2.74 -12.81
N PHE A 152 -6.29 3.35 -11.67
CA PHE A 152 -6.84 2.59 -10.55
C PHE A 152 -8.23 2.05 -10.91
N SER A 153 -8.49 0.79 -10.60
CA SER A 153 -9.79 0.15 -10.75
C SER A 153 -10.04 -0.78 -9.56
N GLY A 154 -10.97 -0.38 -8.69
CA GLY A 154 -11.38 -1.17 -7.53
C GLY A 154 -12.50 -2.16 -7.89
N ASN A 155 -12.37 -3.42 -7.50
CA ASN A 155 -13.42 -4.42 -7.72
C ASN A 155 -14.47 -4.33 -6.60
N THR A 156 -15.62 -3.71 -6.89
CA THR A 156 -16.76 -3.62 -5.97
C THR A 156 -17.59 -4.90 -5.91
N GLY A 157 -17.36 -5.85 -6.81
CA GLY A 157 -18.06 -7.13 -6.88
C GLY A 157 -19.51 -7.05 -7.38
N SER A 158 -20.21 -8.17 -7.28
CA SER A 158 -21.64 -8.28 -7.57
C SER A 158 -22.33 -9.07 -6.46
N ALA A 159 -23.64 -8.87 -6.28
CA ALA A 159 -24.42 -9.67 -5.36
C ALA A 159 -24.83 -11.00 -6.00
N ASP A 160 -24.79 -12.10 -5.25
CA ASP A 160 -25.44 -13.36 -5.64
C ASP A 160 -26.97 -13.29 -5.43
N ASP A 161 -27.68 -14.36 -5.78
CA ASP A 161 -29.14 -14.45 -5.65
C ASP A 161 -29.66 -14.27 -4.20
N LYS A 162 -28.77 -14.38 -3.20
CA LYS A 162 -29.08 -14.17 -1.77
C LYS A 162 -28.62 -12.81 -1.27
N GLY A 163 -28.12 -11.94 -2.14
CA GLY A 163 -27.61 -10.63 -1.79
C GLY A 163 -26.19 -10.65 -1.20
N ASN A 164 -25.48 -11.79 -1.18
CA ASN A 164 -24.11 -11.82 -0.67
C ASN A 164 -23.16 -11.25 -1.70
N LEU A 165 -22.23 -10.41 -1.24
CA LEU A 165 -21.21 -9.85 -2.11
C LEU A 165 -20.22 -10.93 -2.57
N GLN A 166 -20.06 -11.05 -3.88
CA GLN A 166 -19.12 -11.95 -4.55
C GLN A 166 -18.09 -11.14 -5.34
N ARG A 167 -16.81 -11.47 -5.16
CA ARG A 167 -15.71 -10.97 -5.98
C ARG A 167 -14.47 -11.82 -5.82
N ASN A 168 -13.71 -11.99 -6.90
CA ASN A 168 -12.37 -12.55 -6.84
C ASN A 168 -11.39 -11.45 -6.42
N LEU A 169 -10.88 -11.51 -5.18
CA LEU A 169 -9.92 -10.55 -4.64
C LEU A 169 -8.55 -10.58 -5.33
N ASN A 170 -8.28 -11.62 -6.12
CA ASN A 170 -7.06 -11.79 -6.92
C ASN A 170 -7.30 -11.64 -8.43
N ASP A 171 -8.43 -11.03 -8.82
CA ASP A 171 -8.68 -10.72 -10.22
C ASP A 171 -7.64 -9.72 -10.73
N ASN A 172 -6.95 -10.08 -11.82
CA ASN A 172 -5.91 -9.25 -12.43
C ASN A 172 -6.47 -8.15 -13.33
N GLY A 173 -7.78 -8.14 -13.60
CA GLY A 173 -8.49 -7.03 -14.22
C GLY A 173 -8.64 -5.80 -13.31
N PHE A 174 -8.42 -5.97 -12.00
CA PHE A 174 -8.57 -4.91 -10.99
C PHE A 174 -7.29 -4.74 -10.15
N ASN A 175 -7.20 -3.62 -9.44
CA ASN A 175 -6.20 -3.41 -8.40
C ASN A 175 -6.53 -4.23 -7.15
N ARG A 176 -5.49 -4.61 -6.38
CA ARG A 176 -5.62 -5.40 -5.14
C ARG A 176 -5.30 -4.57 -3.89
N MET A 177 -5.87 -3.37 -3.82
CA MET A 177 -5.69 -2.42 -2.72
C MET A 177 -7.01 -2.32 -1.95
N TRP A 178 -6.98 -2.65 -0.67
CA TRP A 178 -8.20 -2.87 0.11
C TRP A 178 -8.13 -2.19 1.46
N GLU A 179 -9.32 -1.85 1.96
CA GLU A 179 -9.52 -1.31 3.30
C GLU A 179 -10.54 -2.17 4.06
N TYR A 180 -10.39 -2.27 5.38
CA TYR A 180 -11.35 -2.97 6.23
C TYR A 180 -11.36 -2.43 7.67
N ASN A 181 -12.51 -1.98 8.15
CA ASN A 181 -12.69 -1.52 9.54
C ASN A 181 -11.68 -0.41 9.96
N ASN A 182 -11.37 0.50 9.03
CA ASN A 182 -10.57 1.68 9.34
C ASN A 182 -11.43 2.74 10.04
N ARG A 183 -10.78 3.64 10.77
CA ARG A 183 -11.40 4.76 11.50
C ARG A 183 -10.65 6.06 11.26
N GLY A 184 -11.23 7.18 11.69
CA GLY A 184 -10.63 8.52 11.53
C GLY A 184 -11.19 9.25 10.30
N VAL A 185 -10.95 10.56 10.23
CA VAL A 185 -11.57 11.43 9.22
C VAL A 185 -11.23 11.03 7.78
N GLY A 186 -10.03 10.48 7.57
CA GLY A 186 -9.56 10.01 6.27
C GLY A 186 -10.08 8.62 5.85
N SER A 187 -10.84 7.94 6.69
CA SER A 187 -11.40 6.59 6.41
C SER A 187 -12.82 6.61 5.85
N THR A 188 -13.42 7.79 5.67
CA THR A 188 -14.80 7.93 5.20
C THR A 188 -14.90 7.48 3.74
N VAL A 189 -15.74 6.48 3.48
CA VAL A 189 -16.01 6.02 2.10
C VAL A 189 -16.93 7.03 1.42
N VAL A 190 -16.39 7.78 0.46
CA VAL A 190 -17.16 8.67 -0.40
C VAL A 190 -17.53 7.89 -1.66
N ALA A 191 -18.81 7.88 -2.04
CA ALA A 191 -19.21 7.31 -3.33
C ALA A 191 -18.56 8.13 -4.46
N GLU A 192 -17.95 7.46 -5.45
CA GLU A 192 -17.51 8.16 -6.66
C GLU A 192 -18.73 8.84 -7.31
N PRO A 193 -18.64 10.13 -7.66
CA PRO A 193 -19.67 10.78 -8.48
C PRO A 193 -19.83 9.97 -9.76
N LYS A 194 -21.07 9.63 -10.13
CA LYS A 194 -21.34 9.03 -11.44
C LYS A 194 -20.81 9.99 -12.51
N GLN A 195 -19.83 9.55 -13.30
CA GLN A 195 -19.43 10.20 -14.55
C GLN A 195 -20.53 10.06 -15.60
#